data_AF-A0A172ZAF2-F1
#
_entry.id   AF-A0A172ZAF2-F1
#
_cell.length_a   1.000
_cell.length_b   1.000
_cell.length_c   1.000
_cell.angle_alpha   90.00
_cell.angle_beta   90.00
_cell.angle_gamma   90.00
#
_symmetry.space_group_name_H-M   'P 1'
#
loop_
_entity.id
_entity.type
_entity.pdbx_description
1 polymer ?
#
loop_
_entity_poly.entity_id
_entity_poly.type
_entity_poly.pdbx_seq_one_letter_code
_entity_poly.pdbx_strand_id
1 'polypeptide(L)'
;MRKLWSLGICGMVVMLMMIGSATGYASAEPVRTGIQQRPLNLPASFPVPDDALTVTAVQNSSDQEKFVLFTFQTRLSMETLAKTYSEYFREHDMPDAIETLSEQKMVIQGTNNVSRQSWILTAVPAADTNGLMELTVVWTDER
;
A
#
# COMPACT_ATOMS: atom_id res chain seq x y z
N MET A 1 -3.05 -6.71 -55.96
CA MET A 1 -1.78 -7.31 -56.40
C MET A 1 -1.16 -8.02 -55.19
N ARG A 2 -1.38 -9.34 -55.03
CA ARG A 2 -0.35 -10.42 -55.08
C ARG A 2 0.97 -10.02 -54.38
N LYS A 3 1.44 -10.71 -53.34
CA LYS A 3 1.98 -12.09 -53.44
C LYS A 3 1.92 -12.86 -52.10
N LEU A 4 1.28 -14.02 -52.15
CA LEU A 4 1.59 -15.22 -51.35
C LEU A 4 3.04 -15.64 -51.62
N TRP A 5 3.76 -16.08 -50.58
CA TRP A 5 4.78 -17.12 -50.71
C TRP A 5 4.41 -18.27 -49.77
N SER A 6 4.35 -19.45 -50.38
CA SER A 6 4.03 -20.75 -49.82
C SER A 6 5.31 -21.60 -49.83
N LEU A 7 5.28 -22.66 -49.02
CA LEU A 7 6.06 -23.91 -49.04
C LEU A 7 7.19 -24.05 -48.01
N GLY A 8 6.97 -25.06 -47.16
CA GLY A 8 7.94 -25.67 -46.26
C GLY A 8 7.31 -26.78 -45.42
N ILE A 9 6.72 -27.80 -46.08
CA ILE A 9 6.27 -29.04 -45.43
C ILE A 9 7.50 -29.91 -45.15
N CYS A 10 7.72 -30.27 -43.88
CA CYS A 10 8.43 -31.47 -43.45
C CYS A 10 8.02 -31.66 -41.97
N GLY A 11 7.18 -32.61 -41.57
CA GLY A 11 7.27 -34.02 -41.88
C GLY A 11 8.08 -34.74 -40.79
N MET A 12 7.63 -34.73 -39.53
CA MET A 12 8.14 -35.67 -38.53
C MET A 12 7.06 -36.01 -37.49
N VAL A 13 6.37 -37.12 -37.74
CA VAL A 13 5.60 -37.87 -36.75
C VAL A 13 6.60 -38.76 -36.01
N VAL A 14 6.87 -38.45 -34.74
CA VAL A 14 7.50 -39.36 -33.76
C VAL A 14 6.89 -38.97 -32.41
N MET A 15 5.83 -39.63 -31.98
CA MET A 15 5.81 -40.87 -31.18
C MET A 15 5.46 -40.53 -29.74
N LEU A 16 4.24 -40.94 -29.39
CA LEU A 16 3.67 -40.92 -28.05
C LEU A 16 4.56 -41.74 -27.11
N MET A 17 5.08 -41.12 -26.04
CA MET A 17 5.57 -41.87 -24.88
C MET A 17 5.02 -41.21 -23.61
N MET A 18 3.94 -41.81 -23.10
CA MET A 18 3.34 -41.51 -21.82
C MET A 18 4.18 -42.19 -20.73
N ILE A 19 4.84 -41.41 -19.87
CA ILE A 19 5.27 -41.85 -18.54
C ILE A 19 5.02 -40.68 -17.59
N GLY A 20 4.11 -40.88 -16.64
CA GLY A 20 3.65 -39.85 -15.73
C GLY A 20 4.64 -39.52 -14.62
N SER A 21 4.37 -38.41 -13.95
CA SER A 21 4.49 -38.20 -12.50
C SER A 21 3.82 -36.88 -12.16
N ALA A 22 3.04 -36.88 -11.09
CA ALA A 22 2.15 -35.80 -10.67
C ALA A 22 2.90 -34.46 -10.52
N THR A 23 2.67 -33.53 -11.45
CA THR A 23 3.01 -32.12 -11.27
C THR A 23 1.87 -31.50 -10.48
N GLY A 24 2.11 -31.25 -9.19
CA GLY A 24 1.21 -30.50 -8.36
C GLY A 24 0.84 -29.18 -9.05
N TYR A 25 -0.46 -28.91 -9.14
CA TYR A 25 -0.97 -27.58 -9.44
C TYR A 25 -0.53 -26.71 -8.27
N ALA A 26 0.66 -26.10 -8.38
CA ALA A 26 0.96 -24.90 -7.65
C ALA A 26 -0.03 -23.86 -8.19
N SER A 27 -1.17 -23.77 -7.50
CA SER A 27 -2.08 -22.65 -7.65
C SER A 27 -1.24 -21.41 -7.39
N ALA A 28 -0.92 -20.66 -8.43
CA ALA A 28 -0.21 -19.41 -8.30
C ALA A 28 -1.07 -18.54 -7.39
N GLU A 29 -0.61 -18.35 -6.15
CA GLU A 29 -1.15 -17.33 -5.27
C GLU A 29 -1.12 -16.02 -6.06
N PRO A 30 -2.19 -15.20 -6.03
CA PRO A 30 -2.15 -13.92 -6.69
C PRO A 30 -0.95 -13.17 -6.11
N VAL A 31 0.01 -12.83 -6.97
CA VAL A 31 1.14 -11.97 -6.61
C VAL A 31 0.52 -10.73 -6.01
N ARG A 32 0.56 -10.64 -4.67
CA ARG A 32 0.32 -9.40 -3.96
C ARG A 32 1.45 -8.51 -4.40
N THR A 33 1.20 -7.63 -5.36
CA THR A 33 2.05 -6.45 -5.59
C THR A 33 1.93 -5.60 -4.34
N GLY A 34 2.66 -6.02 -3.30
CA GLY A 34 2.80 -5.28 -2.06
C GLY A 34 3.45 -3.93 -2.34
N ILE A 35 3.06 -2.97 -1.52
CA ILE A 35 3.57 -1.61 -1.37
C ILE A 35 4.84 -1.38 -2.20
N GLN A 36 4.72 -0.63 -3.30
CA GLN A 36 5.89 0.01 -3.91
C GLN A 36 6.41 1.02 -2.89
N GLN A 37 7.30 0.52 -2.03
CA GLN A 37 8.18 1.18 -1.07
C GLN A 37 7.49 2.13 -0.07
N ARG A 38 7.20 1.58 1.12
CA ARG A 38 7.02 2.37 2.35
C ARG A 38 8.19 3.37 2.49
N PRO A 39 7.95 4.65 2.83
CA PRO A 39 9.02 5.60 3.07
C PRO A 39 9.96 5.10 4.17
N LEU A 40 11.27 5.23 3.94
CA LEU A 40 12.31 4.77 4.87
C LEU A 40 12.25 5.50 6.22
N ASN A 41 11.87 6.79 6.19
CA ASN A 41 11.81 7.61 7.40
C ASN A 41 10.54 7.36 8.22
N LEU A 42 9.49 6.77 7.63
CA LEU A 42 8.24 6.54 8.32
C LEU A 42 8.45 5.49 9.41
N PRO A 43 8.09 5.75 10.69
CA PRO A 43 8.29 4.81 11.79
C PRO A 43 7.77 3.43 11.44
N ALA A 44 8.58 2.38 11.60
CA ALA A 44 8.24 1.01 11.17
C ALA A 44 6.98 0.43 11.85
N SER A 45 6.65 0.96 13.03
CA SER A 45 5.43 0.62 13.77
C SER A 45 4.15 1.17 13.13
N PHE A 46 4.23 2.20 12.27
CA PHE A 46 3.05 2.77 11.62
C PHE A 46 2.33 1.69 10.78
N PRO A 47 1.03 1.44 11.01
CA PRO A 47 0.32 0.36 10.34
C PRO A 47 0.04 0.77 8.90
N VAL A 48 0.59 0.01 7.95
CA VAL A 48 0.25 0.13 6.53
C VAL A 48 -0.47 -1.15 6.11
N PRO A 49 -1.68 -1.08 5.54
CA PRO A 49 -2.43 -2.27 5.13
C PRO A 49 -1.68 -3.16 4.14
N ASP A 50 -1.87 -4.48 4.22
CA ASP A 50 -1.24 -5.46 3.31
C ASP A 50 -1.62 -5.27 1.84
N ASP A 51 -2.80 -4.71 1.59
CA ASP A 51 -3.31 -4.43 0.26
C ASP A 51 -3.06 -2.98 -0.19
N ALA A 52 -2.23 -2.23 0.55
CA ALA A 52 -1.95 -0.84 0.25
C ALA A 52 -1.23 -0.70 -1.09
N LEU A 53 -1.79 0.16 -1.94
CA LEU A 53 -1.23 0.59 -3.22
C LEU A 53 -0.62 1.98 -3.03
N THR A 54 0.70 2.09 -3.09
CA THR A 54 1.38 3.39 -2.98
C THR A 54 1.01 4.29 -4.15
N VAL A 55 0.57 5.51 -3.83
CA VAL A 55 0.33 6.59 -4.82
C VAL A 55 1.53 7.53 -4.84
N THR A 56 1.93 8.04 -3.68
CA THR A 56 3.01 9.03 -3.53
C THR A 56 3.82 8.74 -2.28
N ALA A 57 5.15 8.84 -2.37
CA ALA A 57 6.05 8.80 -1.22
C ALA A 57 7.12 9.88 -1.38
N VAL A 58 7.08 10.90 -0.52
CA VAL A 58 8.08 11.96 -0.42
C VAL A 58 8.64 11.94 0.99
N GLN A 59 9.97 12.04 1.12
CA GLN A 59 10.62 12.09 2.42
C GLN A 59 11.84 13.00 2.36
N ASN A 60 12.14 13.63 3.49
CA ASN A 60 13.35 14.41 3.70
C ASN A 60 13.99 14.01 5.03
N SER A 61 15.32 14.09 5.10
CA SER A 61 16.11 13.87 6.30
C SER A 61 17.20 14.93 6.38
N SER A 62 17.19 15.66 7.49
CA SER A 62 18.24 16.53 7.98
C SER A 62 18.73 16.00 9.34
N ASP A 63 19.83 16.53 9.84
CA ASP A 63 20.29 16.27 11.21
C ASP A 63 19.27 16.76 12.26
N GLN A 64 18.45 17.76 11.91
CA GLN A 64 17.49 18.40 12.83
C GLN A 64 16.04 17.96 12.64
N GLU A 65 15.67 17.49 11.45
CA GLU A 65 14.27 17.20 11.12
C GLU A 65 14.18 16.05 10.12
N LYS A 66 13.20 15.17 10.33
CA LYS A 66 12.73 14.23 9.32
C LYS A 66 11.30 14.58 8.94
N PHE A 67 11.00 14.42 7.65
CA PHE A 67 9.67 14.63 7.10
C PHE A 67 9.28 13.45 6.22
N VAL A 68 8.00 13.07 6.27
CA VAL A 68 7.37 12.13 5.36
C VAL A 68 6.01 12.66 4.94
N LEU A 69 5.75 12.61 3.64
CA LEU A 69 4.41 12.64 3.03
C LEU A 69 4.21 11.33 2.30
N PHE A 70 3.24 10.54 2.73
CA PHE A 70 2.96 9.24 2.14
C PHE A 70 1.47 9.10 1.86
N THR A 71 1.14 8.86 0.59
CA THR A 71 -0.22 8.65 0.11
C THR A 71 -0.34 7.24 -0.45
N PHE A 72 -1.34 6.50 0.01
CA PHE A 72 -1.62 5.14 -0.44
C PHE A 72 -3.12 4.86 -0.45
N GLN A 73 -3.53 3.87 -1.24
CA GLN A 73 -4.93 3.44 -1.35
C GLN A 73 -5.11 2.02 -0.81
N THR A 74 -6.26 1.71 -0.24
CA THR A 74 -6.59 0.40 0.33
C THR A 74 -8.07 0.08 0.15
N ARG A 75 -8.43 -1.21 0.17
CA ARG A 75 -9.83 -1.66 0.15
C ARG A 75 -10.47 -1.69 1.54
N LEU A 76 -9.72 -1.36 2.60
CA LEU A 76 -10.27 -1.29 3.94
C LEU A 76 -11.36 -0.21 4.05
N SER A 77 -12.39 -0.50 4.84
CA SER A 77 -13.48 0.45 5.09
C SER A 77 -13.04 1.61 5.99
N MET A 78 -13.74 2.74 5.90
CA MET A 78 -13.50 3.89 6.78
C MET A 78 -13.59 3.50 8.27
N GLU A 79 -14.54 2.64 8.65
CA GLU A 79 -14.68 2.12 10.02
C GLU A 79 -13.45 1.33 10.47
N THR A 80 -12.92 0.45 9.60
CA THR A 80 -11.71 -0.33 9.90
C THR A 80 -10.51 0.59 10.07
N LEU A 81 -10.35 1.56 9.17
CA LEU A 81 -9.27 2.54 9.22
C LEU A 81 -9.34 3.38 10.50
N ALA A 82 -10.52 3.93 10.82
CA ALA A 82 -10.74 4.70 12.03
C ALA A 82 -10.31 3.92 13.28
N LYS A 83 -10.79 2.68 13.42
CA LYS A 83 -10.39 1.84 14.55
C LYS A 83 -8.88 1.62 14.61
N THR A 84 -8.26 1.21 13.49
CA THR A 84 -6.82 0.90 13.45
C THR A 84 -5.97 2.10 13.82
N TYR A 85 -6.25 3.28 13.28
CA TYR A 85 -5.41 4.44 13.51
C TYR A 85 -5.71 5.14 14.84
N SER A 86 -6.97 5.21 15.29
CA SER A 86 -7.27 5.70 16.64
C SER A 86 -6.56 4.86 17.71
N GLU A 87 -6.53 3.53 17.55
CA GLU A 87 -5.79 2.63 18.44
C GLU A 87 -4.27 2.90 18.39
N TYR A 88 -3.69 3.00 17.19
CA TYR A 88 -2.26 3.31 17.03
C TYR A 88 -1.85 4.62 17.71
N PHE A 89 -2.60 5.69 17.50
CA PHE A 89 -2.28 7.00 18.08
C PHE A 89 -2.40 7.00 19.61
N ARG A 90 -3.42 6.32 20.14
CA ARG A 90 -3.59 6.13 21.60
C ARG A 90 -2.44 5.35 22.23
N GLU A 91 -1.94 4.32 21.55
CA GLU A 91 -0.82 3.50 22.03
C GLU A 91 0.55 4.19 21.94
N HIS A 92 0.67 5.26 21.14
CA HIS A 92 1.93 6.00 20.91
C HIS A 92 1.96 7.35 21.65
N ASP A 93 1.36 7.41 22.84
CA ASP A 93 1.37 8.58 23.74
C ASP A 93 0.86 9.88 23.08
N MET A 94 -0.15 9.78 22.22
CA MET A 94 -0.87 10.94 21.67
C MET A 94 -2.31 10.98 22.20
N PRO A 95 -2.52 11.16 23.52
CA PRO A 95 -3.86 11.17 24.12
C PRO A 95 -4.70 12.38 23.67
N ASP A 96 -4.04 13.45 23.24
CA ASP A 96 -4.68 14.68 22.74
C ASP A 96 -4.92 14.65 21.23
N ALA A 97 -4.87 13.46 20.62
CA ALA A 97 -5.11 13.33 19.19
C ALA A 97 -6.53 13.84 18.84
N ILE A 98 -6.60 14.83 17.95
CA ILE A 98 -7.87 15.36 17.46
C ILE A 98 -8.35 14.45 16.35
N GLU A 99 -9.54 13.88 16.54
CA GLU A 99 -10.18 13.00 15.58
C GLU A 99 -11.42 13.67 14.97
N THR A 100 -11.46 13.77 13.65
CA THR A 100 -12.66 14.11 12.89
C THR A 100 -13.05 12.89 12.09
N LEU A 101 -14.23 12.30 12.35
CA LEU A 101 -14.70 11.12 11.65
C LEU A 101 -16.10 11.35 11.06
N SER A 102 -16.24 10.97 9.80
CA SER A 102 -17.48 10.93 9.04
C SER A 102 -17.40 9.81 8.01
N GLU A 103 -18.53 9.49 7.35
CA GLU A 103 -18.55 8.48 6.28
C GLU A 103 -17.61 8.82 5.11
N GLN A 104 -17.33 10.10 4.89
CA GLN A 104 -16.58 10.60 3.73
C GLN A 104 -15.16 11.04 4.06
N LYS A 105 -14.84 11.20 5.34
CA LYS A 105 -13.57 11.77 5.77
C LYS A 105 -13.22 11.35 7.18
N MET A 106 -11.98 10.93 7.35
CA MET A 106 -11.31 10.78 8.64
C MET A 106 -10.10 11.69 8.66
N VAL A 107 -9.89 12.39 9.77
CA VAL A 107 -8.66 13.13 10.07
C VAL A 107 -8.25 12.81 11.49
N ILE A 108 -6.99 12.42 11.69
CA ILE A 108 -6.37 12.23 13.00
C ILE A 108 -5.13 13.12 13.04
N GLN A 109 -5.05 14.00 14.03
CA GLN A 109 -3.90 14.89 14.25
C GLN A 109 -3.36 14.68 15.64
N GLY A 110 -2.07 14.42 15.79
CA GLY A 110 -1.48 14.15 17.08
C GLY A 110 -0.03 14.61 17.14
N THR A 111 0.40 14.95 18.35
CA THR A 111 1.81 15.28 18.64
C THR A 111 2.25 14.44 19.82
N ASN A 112 3.36 13.74 19.67
CA ASN A 112 4.05 13.11 20.79
C ASN A 112 5.14 14.07 21.28
N ASN A 113 4.91 14.72 22.41
CA ASN A 113 5.83 15.72 22.97
C ASN A 113 7.16 15.12 23.47
N VAL A 114 7.18 13.82 23.81
CA VAL A 114 8.38 13.14 24.30
C VAL A 114 9.33 12.83 23.14
N SER A 115 8.79 12.29 22.05
CA SER A 115 9.57 11.99 20.84
C SER A 115 9.68 13.17 19.87
N ARG A 116 9.00 14.30 20.16
CA ARG A 116 8.91 15.49 19.29
C ARG A 116 8.45 15.14 17.88
N GLN A 117 7.46 14.27 17.80
CA GLN A 117 6.84 13.85 16.55
C GLN A 117 5.50 14.54 16.34
N SER A 118 5.23 14.98 15.12
CA SER A 118 3.91 15.47 14.72
C SER A 118 3.34 14.62 13.60
N TRP A 119 2.03 14.43 13.63
CA TRP A 119 1.30 13.53 12.75
C TRP A 119 0.02 14.18 12.26
N ILE A 120 -0.25 14.03 10.97
CA ILE A 120 -1.55 14.29 10.35
C ILE A 120 -1.86 13.09 9.47
N LEU A 121 -2.94 12.39 9.77
CA LEU A 121 -3.48 11.33 8.92
C LEU A 121 -4.83 11.78 8.39
N THR A 122 -5.01 11.72 7.08
CA THR A 122 -6.30 11.96 6.42
C THR A 122 -6.68 10.72 5.63
N ALA A 123 -7.94 10.28 5.72
CA ALA A 123 -8.51 9.29 4.81
C ALA A 123 -9.78 9.82 4.15
N VAL A 124 -9.93 9.57 2.85
CA VAL A 124 -11.10 9.94 2.03
C VAL A 124 -11.35 8.84 0.99
N PRO A 125 -12.57 8.72 0.44
CA PRO A 125 -12.80 7.89 -0.74
C PRO A 125 -11.88 8.32 -1.89
N ALA A 126 -11.24 7.35 -2.55
CA ALA A 126 -10.36 7.63 -3.70
C ALA A 126 -11.19 8.20 -4.87
N ALA A 127 -10.68 9.24 -5.53
CA ALA A 127 -11.39 9.94 -6.61
C ALA A 127 -11.53 9.07 -7.87
N ASP A 128 -10.49 8.29 -8.20
CA ASP A 128 -10.38 7.61 -9.49
C ASP A 128 -10.76 6.12 -9.42
N THR A 129 -11.00 5.59 -8.22
CA THR A 129 -11.29 4.16 -8.01
C THR A 129 -12.44 3.94 -7.04
N ASN A 130 -13.56 3.45 -7.56
CA ASN A 130 -14.71 3.10 -6.74
C ASN A 130 -14.34 2.02 -5.71
N GLY A 131 -14.66 2.30 -4.44
CA GLY A 131 -14.53 1.35 -3.33
C GLY A 131 -13.14 1.29 -2.69
N LEU A 132 -12.18 2.14 -3.11
CA LEU A 132 -10.93 2.34 -2.39
C LEU A 132 -11.00 3.56 -1.50
N MET A 133 -10.28 3.49 -0.38
CA MET A 133 -9.97 4.64 0.46
C MET A 133 -8.55 5.09 0.16
N GLU A 134 -8.36 6.39 -0.02
CA GLU A 134 -7.05 7.03 -0.12
C GLU A 134 -6.68 7.63 1.24
N LEU A 135 -5.50 7.28 1.71
CA LEU A 135 -4.92 7.79 2.93
C LEU A 135 -3.71 8.63 2.61
N THR A 136 -3.60 9.78 3.26
CA THR A 136 -2.41 10.63 3.26
C THR A 136 -1.93 10.80 4.69
N VAL A 137 -0.70 10.39 4.95
CA VAL A 137 0.01 10.63 6.21
C VAL A 137 1.10 11.67 5.99
N VAL A 138 1.10 12.68 6.86
CA VAL A 138 2.19 13.62 7.05
C VAL A 138 2.78 13.35 8.42
N TRP A 139 4.08 13.15 8.47
CA TRP A 139 4.81 12.90 9.70
C TRP A 139 6.08 13.73 9.76
N THR A 140 6.35 14.31 10.92
CA THR A 140 7.62 14.98 11.23
C THR A 140 8.21 14.45 12.53
N ASP A 141 9.54 14.50 12.63
CA ASP A 141 10.34 14.18 13.82
C ASP A 141 11.42 15.24 13.95
N GLU A 142 11.32 16.06 15.00
CA GLU A 142 12.24 17.15 15.30
C GLU A 142 13.26 16.70 16.36
N ARG A 143 14.55 16.88 16.06
CA ARG A 143 15.71 16.43 16.86
C ARG A 143 16.44 17.54 17.60
#